data_AF-A0A8D2GRK5-F1
#
_entry.id   AF-A0A8D2GRK5-F1
#
_cell.length_a   1.000
_cell.length_b   1.000
_cell.length_c   1.000
_cell.angle_alpha   90.00
_cell.angle_beta   90.00
_cell.angle_gamma   90.00
#
_symmetry.space_group_name_H-M   'P 1'
#
loop_
_entity.id
_entity.type
_entity.pdbx_description
1 polymer ?
#
loop_
_entity_poly.entity_id
_entity_poly.type
_entity_poly.pdbx_seq_one_letter_code
_entity_poly.pdbx_strand_id
1 'polypeptide(L)'
;MRPVAAAPAPRRQKCDHWTACPTNTYAYRLLSGGGRDKYAKICFEDELLIGEKTGNVARGINIAIVDYVTGKPIATQYFDMYGGDNSGPMMKFIQSAPSRSLLFMVTHDDGSTRLKAGAKDAIEALGSKEIRNMKFRSSWVFLAAKGFELPSGIQREKINHSDNSRNRYAGWPAEIQIEGCIPKDLR
;
A
#
# COMPACT_ATOMS: atom_id res chain seq x y z
N MET A 1 24.18 12.03 -45.28
CA MET A 1 23.33 11.26 -44.35
C MET A 1 22.73 12.25 -43.36
N ARG A 2 21.39 12.35 -43.26
CA ARG A 2 20.75 13.17 -42.21
C ARG A 2 20.93 12.45 -40.87
N PRO A 3 21.33 13.13 -39.78
CA PRO A 3 21.36 12.49 -38.47
C PRO A 3 19.92 12.15 -38.11
N VAL A 4 19.62 10.87 -37.93
CA VAL A 4 18.37 10.45 -37.31
C VAL A 4 18.48 10.88 -35.86
N ALA A 5 17.67 11.87 -35.45
CA ALA A 5 17.60 12.28 -34.06
C ALA A 5 17.20 11.06 -33.22
N ALA A 6 18.11 10.60 -32.35
CA ALA A 6 17.80 9.54 -31.41
C ALA A 6 16.68 10.02 -30.49
N ALA A 7 15.65 9.19 -30.30
CA ALA A 7 14.61 9.48 -29.32
C ALA A 7 15.26 9.65 -27.93
N PRO A 8 14.87 10.67 -27.15
CA PRO A 8 15.43 10.86 -25.82
C PRO A 8 15.16 9.62 -24.95
N ALA A 9 16.12 9.28 -24.09
CA ALA A 9 15.98 8.16 -23.17
C ALA A 9 14.69 8.31 -22.35
N PRO A 10 13.95 7.21 -22.08
CA PRO A 10 12.75 7.26 -21.27
C PRO A 10 13.05 7.92 -19.92
N ARG A 11 12.31 8.98 -19.57
CA ARG A 11 12.47 9.63 -18.27
C ARG A 11 11.89 8.73 -17.19
N ARG A 12 12.68 8.47 -16.14
CA ARG A 12 12.20 7.83 -14.92
C ARG A 12 11.07 8.68 -14.31
N GLN A 13 9.95 8.04 -14.00
CA GLN A 13 8.81 8.68 -13.33
C GLN A 13 8.89 8.47 -11.81
N LYS A 14 8.19 9.31 -11.05
CA LYS A 14 8.09 9.15 -9.59
C LYS A 14 7.56 7.76 -9.24
N CYS A 15 8.11 7.15 -8.19
CA CYS A 15 7.81 5.79 -7.77
C CYS A 15 7.96 4.74 -8.90
N ASP A 16 8.80 5.04 -9.90
CA ASP A 16 9.03 4.20 -11.08
C ASP A 16 7.74 3.83 -11.82
N HIS A 17 6.76 4.74 -11.86
CA HIS A 17 5.52 4.56 -12.62
C HIS A 17 5.78 4.32 -14.09
N TRP A 18 4.87 3.57 -14.73
CA TRP A 18 4.93 3.35 -16.17
C TRP A 18 4.73 4.63 -16.98
N THR A 19 3.80 5.49 -16.54
CA THR A 19 3.48 6.78 -17.16
C THR A 19 3.58 7.92 -16.15
N ALA A 20 3.89 9.12 -16.62
CA ALA A 20 3.87 10.31 -15.78
C ALA A 20 2.47 10.58 -15.21
N CYS A 21 2.40 10.93 -13.93
CA CYS A 21 1.16 11.41 -13.33
C CYS A 21 0.76 12.79 -13.91
N PRO A 22 -0.56 13.09 -14.02
CA PRO A 22 -1.03 14.42 -14.37
C PRO A 22 -0.52 15.51 -13.41
N THR A 23 -0.53 16.75 -13.86
CA THR A 23 -0.23 17.90 -12.99
C THR A 23 -1.21 17.97 -11.83
N ASN A 24 -0.77 18.55 -10.70
CA ASN A 24 -1.57 18.68 -9.48
C ASN A 24 -2.09 17.34 -8.90
N THR A 25 -1.29 16.27 -9.01
CA THR A 25 -1.57 14.99 -8.37
C THR A 25 -0.39 14.52 -7.50
N TYR A 26 -0.65 13.66 -6.52
CA TYR A 26 0.36 12.89 -5.80
C TYR A 26 0.52 11.50 -6.43
N ALA A 27 1.74 11.09 -6.72
CA ALA A 27 2.06 9.74 -7.17
C ALA A 27 2.19 8.78 -5.98
N TYR A 28 1.62 7.58 -6.08
CA TYR A 28 1.86 6.52 -5.11
C TYR A 28 2.11 5.18 -5.79
N ARG A 29 2.82 4.28 -5.11
CA ARG A 29 2.96 2.88 -5.52
C ARG A 29 3.02 1.99 -4.28
N LEU A 30 2.12 1.01 -4.22
CA LEU A 30 2.05 0.01 -3.16
C LEU A 30 2.43 -1.34 -3.72
N LEU A 31 3.32 -2.04 -3.01
CA LEU A 31 3.77 -3.38 -3.33
C LEU A 31 3.70 -4.24 -2.07
N SER A 32 2.98 -5.35 -2.12
CA SER A 32 3.00 -6.33 -1.02
C SER A 32 4.34 -7.08 -0.99
N GLY A 33 4.59 -7.83 0.09
CA GLY A 33 5.66 -8.80 0.13
C GLY A 33 5.41 -9.97 -0.82
N GLY A 34 6.50 -10.62 -1.25
CA GLY A 34 6.50 -11.85 -2.03
C GLY A 34 7.33 -12.91 -1.32
N GLY A 35 6.65 -13.88 -0.69
CA GLY A 35 7.33 -14.80 0.23
C GLY A 35 7.97 -14.06 1.41
N ARG A 36 9.16 -14.51 1.80
CA ARG A 36 9.95 -13.93 2.91
C ARG A 36 11.00 -12.91 2.46
N ASP A 37 11.54 -13.09 1.25
CA ASP A 37 12.74 -12.37 0.80
C ASP A 37 12.44 -11.17 -0.11
N LYS A 38 11.19 -11.04 -0.61
CA LYS A 38 10.74 -9.84 -1.33
C LYS A 38 9.91 -8.98 -0.38
N TYR A 39 10.52 -7.90 0.10
CA TYR A 39 9.89 -7.00 1.05
C TYR A 39 8.80 -6.12 0.42
N ALA A 40 7.75 -5.87 1.21
CA ALA A 40 6.71 -4.92 0.84
C ALA A 40 7.27 -3.49 0.76
N LYS A 41 6.62 -2.64 -0.04
CA LYS A 41 7.03 -1.26 -0.27
C LYS A 41 5.84 -0.32 -0.35
N ILE A 42 5.97 0.85 0.28
CA ILE A 42 5.07 1.99 0.13
C ILE A 42 5.91 3.15 -0.39
N CYS A 43 5.65 3.58 -1.62
CA CYS A 43 6.23 4.78 -2.20
C CYS A 43 5.17 5.86 -2.37
N PHE A 44 5.50 7.09 -1.98
CA PHE A 44 4.65 8.27 -2.14
C PHE A 44 5.52 9.45 -2.59
N GLU A 45 5.16 10.09 -3.70
CA GLU A 45 5.90 11.22 -4.28
C GLU A 45 7.41 10.97 -4.50
N ASP A 46 7.75 9.73 -4.89
CA ASP A 46 9.13 9.24 -5.09
C ASP A 46 9.94 9.01 -3.80
N GLU A 47 9.31 9.20 -2.64
CA GLU A 47 9.86 8.85 -1.35
C GLU A 47 9.40 7.46 -0.93
N LEU A 48 10.34 6.60 -0.51
CA LEU A 48 10.02 5.29 0.06
C LEU A 48 9.64 5.47 1.53
N LEU A 49 8.35 5.39 1.85
CA LEU A 49 7.85 5.54 3.23
C LEU A 49 8.04 4.27 4.05
N ILE A 50 7.81 3.10 3.44
CA ILE A 50 8.06 1.79 4.04
C ILE A 50 8.78 0.91 3.03
N GLY A 51 9.81 0.21 3.47
CA GLY A 51 10.50 -0.80 2.67
C GLY A 51 11.84 -1.24 3.27
N GLU A 52 12.51 -2.14 2.56
CA GLU A 52 13.82 -2.68 2.97
C GLU A 52 14.88 -1.58 3.12
N LYS A 53 14.94 -0.64 2.17
CA LYS A 53 15.92 0.45 2.18
C LYS A 53 15.77 1.40 3.37
N THR A 54 14.56 1.54 3.90
CA THR A 54 14.28 2.35 5.10
C THR A 54 14.36 1.55 6.39
N GLY A 55 14.54 0.23 6.32
CA GLY A 55 14.70 -0.64 7.49
C GLY A 55 13.47 -0.73 8.39
N ASN A 56 12.29 -0.31 7.92
CA ASN A 56 11.06 -0.18 8.72
C ASN A 56 9.90 -1.07 8.25
N VAL A 57 10.17 -2.03 7.35
CA VAL A 57 9.20 -3.04 6.90
C VAL A 57 9.36 -4.31 7.72
N ALA A 58 8.25 -4.93 8.12
CA ALA A 58 8.27 -6.23 8.81
C ALA A 58 7.02 -7.06 8.49
N ARG A 59 6.99 -8.30 8.99
CA ARG A 59 5.84 -9.20 8.86
C ARG A 59 4.57 -8.55 9.41
N GLY A 60 3.45 -8.76 8.72
CA GLY A 60 2.15 -8.22 9.12
C GLY A 60 1.55 -7.26 8.11
N ILE A 61 0.70 -6.36 8.62
CA ILE A 61 0.17 -5.23 7.85
C ILE A 61 1.05 -4.01 8.17
N ASN A 62 1.62 -3.42 7.13
CA ASN A 62 2.46 -2.23 7.19
C ASN A 62 1.64 -1.03 6.72
N ILE A 63 1.58 0.03 7.54
CA ILE A 63 0.71 1.18 7.33
C ILE A 63 1.53 2.47 7.34
N ALA A 64 1.38 3.30 6.31
CA ALA A 64 1.85 4.67 6.29
C ALA A 64 0.66 5.64 6.27
N ILE A 65 0.73 6.70 7.08
CA ILE A 65 -0.23 7.79 7.14
C ILE A 65 0.45 9.05 6.61
N VAL A 66 -0.19 9.72 5.67
CA VAL A 66 0.29 10.96 5.04
C VAL A 66 -0.79 12.03 5.18
N ASP A 67 -0.38 13.25 5.54
CA ASP A 67 -1.25 14.41 5.53
C ASP A 67 -1.60 14.76 4.07
N TYR A 68 -2.87 14.72 3.70
CA TYR A 68 -3.28 14.93 2.31
C TYR A 68 -3.06 16.39 1.86
N VAL A 69 -3.22 17.34 2.78
CA VAL A 69 -3.14 18.77 2.46
C VAL A 69 -1.70 19.19 2.13
N THR A 70 -0.74 18.70 2.92
CA THR A 70 0.67 19.07 2.83
C THR A 70 1.51 18.05 2.07
N GLY A 71 1.01 16.83 1.91
CA GLY A 71 1.75 15.71 1.33
C GLY A 71 2.85 15.16 2.24
N LYS A 72 2.89 15.53 3.53
CA LYS A 72 3.95 15.12 4.45
C LYS A 72 3.62 13.81 5.16
N PRO A 73 4.57 12.88 5.32
CA PRO A 73 4.39 11.70 6.16
C PRO A 73 4.10 12.10 7.60
N ILE A 74 3.06 11.51 8.18
CA ILE A 74 2.68 11.69 9.60
C ILE A 74 3.28 10.55 10.44
N ALA A 75 3.07 9.30 10.01
CA ALA A 75 3.50 8.13 10.75
C ALA A 75 3.62 6.90 9.85
N THR A 76 4.53 5.99 10.20
CA THR A 76 4.68 4.67 9.60
C THR A 76 4.77 3.62 10.69
N GLN A 77 4.02 2.53 10.59
CA GLN A 77 4.12 1.43 11.55
C GLN A 77 3.72 0.10 10.89
N TYR A 78 4.33 -1.00 11.33
CA TYR A 78 3.89 -2.34 11.03
C TYR A 78 3.21 -2.99 12.23
N PHE A 79 2.32 -3.94 11.94
CA PHE A 79 1.59 -4.71 12.94
C PHE A 79 1.65 -6.19 12.58
N ASP A 80 2.43 -6.98 13.34
CA ASP A 80 2.58 -8.42 13.12
C ASP A 80 1.23 -9.11 13.33
N MET A 81 0.69 -9.70 12.26
CA MET A 81 -0.59 -10.41 12.29
C MET A 81 -0.41 -11.92 12.44
N TYR A 82 0.81 -12.42 12.63
CA TYR A 82 1.09 -13.82 12.93
C TYR A 82 1.47 -14.02 14.40
N GLY A 83 2.35 -13.16 14.93
CA GLY A 83 2.75 -13.12 16.33
C GLY A 83 2.11 -11.98 17.13
N GLY A 84 1.89 -12.18 18.43
CA GLY A 84 1.39 -11.15 19.35
C GLY A 84 -0.11 -10.83 19.21
N ASP A 85 -0.56 -9.73 19.84
CA ASP A 85 -1.94 -9.24 19.75
C ASP A 85 -1.98 -7.79 19.24
N ASN A 86 -1.73 -7.63 17.94
CA ASN A 86 -1.53 -6.32 17.32
C ASN A 86 -2.78 -5.75 16.64
N SER A 87 -3.90 -6.49 16.59
CA SER A 87 -5.15 -6.00 15.97
C SER A 87 -5.72 -4.76 16.68
N GLY A 88 -5.75 -4.77 18.02
CA GLY A 88 -6.20 -3.62 18.81
C GLY A 88 -5.29 -2.39 18.64
N PRO A 89 -3.96 -2.52 18.81
CA PRO A 89 -3.01 -1.46 18.50
C PRO A 89 -3.13 -0.91 17.07
N MET A 90 -3.29 -1.77 16.05
CA MET A 90 -3.47 -1.35 14.66
C MET A 90 -4.73 -0.52 14.48
N MET A 91 -5.84 -0.96 15.07
CA MET A 91 -7.10 -0.21 15.05
C MET A 91 -6.94 1.19 15.67
N LYS A 92 -6.27 1.31 16.82
CA LYS A 92 -5.98 2.60 17.45
C LYS A 92 -5.11 3.49 16.57
N PHE A 93 -4.10 2.92 15.91
CA PHE A 93 -3.24 3.67 14.97
C PHE A 93 -4.04 4.23 13.79
N ILE A 94 -4.89 3.41 13.16
CA ILE A 94 -5.80 3.86 12.09
C ILE A 94 -6.75 4.97 12.58
N GLN A 95 -7.32 4.80 13.78
CA GLN A 95 -8.22 5.79 14.39
C GLN A 95 -7.50 7.10 14.72
N SER A 96 -6.22 7.05 15.08
CA SER A 96 -5.41 8.23 15.40
C SER A 96 -5.07 9.10 14.19
N ALA A 97 -5.19 8.58 12.97
CA ALA A 97 -4.98 9.36 11.75
C ALA A 97 -5.92 10.60 11.74
N PRO A 98 -5.41 11.83 11.57
CA PRO A 98 -6.26 13.01 11.47
C PRO A 98 -7.24 12.92 10.30
N SER A 99 -8.32 13.71 10.34
CA SER A 99 -9.09 13.98 9.12
C SER A 99 -8.18 14.59 8.06
N ARG A 100 -8.51 14.40 6.77
CA ARG A 100 -7.66 14.80 5.63
C ARG A 100 -6.33 14.03 5.60
N SER A 101 -6.38 12.72 5.86
CA SER A 101 -5.21 11.83 5.74
C SER A 101 -5.39 10.80 4.63
N LEU A 102 -4.28 10.43 3.99
CA LEU A 102 -4.15 9.23 3.18
C LEU A 102 -3.56 8.11 4.04
N LEU A 103 -4.11 6.91 3.93
CA LEU A 103 -3.59 5.71 4.57
C LEU A 103 -3.22 4.68 3.50
N PHE A 104 -1.96 4.25 3.51
CA PHE A 104 -1.42 3.24 2.62
C PHE A 104 -1.15 1.99 3.43
N MET A 105 -1.67 0.84 3.00
CA MET A 105 -1.54 -0.43 3.71
C MET A 105 -1.03 -1.51 2.76
N VAL A 106 -0.02 -2.27 3.19
CA VAL A 106 0.54 -3.40 2.44
C VAL A 106 0.83 -4.57 3.36
N THR A 107 0.62 -5.80 2.91
CA THR A 107 1.02 -6.99 3.67
C THR A 107 2.45 -7.40 3.36
N HIS A 108 3.15 -7.96 4.35
CA HIS A 108 4.40 -8.70 4.17
C HIS A 108 4.32 -10.01 4.94
N ASP A 109 4.68 -11.13 4.31
CA ASP A 109 4.56 -12.51 4.80
C ASP A 109 3.10 -12.93 5.15
N ASP A 110 2.58 -12.56 6.32
CA ASP A 110 1.19 -12.83 6.72
C ASP A 110 0.55 -11.62 7.42
N GLY A 111 -0.59 -11.19 6.89
CA GLY A 111 -1.40 -10.09 7.40
C GLY A 111 -2.73 -10.54 8.02
N SER A 112 -2.92 -11.83 8.33
CA SER A 112 -4.27 -12.36 8.55
C SER A 112 -4.48 -13.25 9.78
N THR A 113 -3.47 -14.01 10.23
CA THR A 113 -3.66 -15.10 11.22
C THR A 113 -4.32 -14.64 12.52
N ARG A 114 -3.95 -13.44 12.99
CA ARG A 114 -4.44 -12.80 14.21
C ARG A 114 -5.18 -11.49 13.92
N LEU A 115 -5.65 -11.31 12.69
CA LEU A 115 -6.47 -10.18 12.28
C LEU A 115 -7.91 -10.35 12.80
N LYS A 116 -8.25 -9.62 13.86
CA LYS A 116 -9.53 -9.72 14.57
C LYS A 116 -10.64 -8.91 13.89
N ALA A 117 -11.90 -9.24 14.20
CA ALA A 117 -13.08 -8.59 13.63
C ALA A 117 -13.04 -7.06 13.74
N GLY A 118 -12.79 -6.49 14.92
CA GLY A 118 -12.76 -5.02 15.08
C GLY A 118 -11.71 -4.30 14.21
N ALA A 119 -10.58 -4.95 13.93
CA ALA A 119 -9.58 -4.40 13.00
C ALA A 119 -10.07 -4.46 11.54
N LYS A 120 -10.76 -5.55 11.16
CA LYS A 120 -11.43 -5.65 9.85
C LYS A 120 -12.53 -4.59 9.72
N ASP A 121 -13.34 -4.38 10.76
CA ASP A 121 -14.39 -3.35 10.79
C ASP A 121 -13.79 -1.96 10.55
N ALA A 122 -12.68 -1.63 11.23
CA ALA A 122 -12.02 -0.33 11.08
C ALA A 122 -11.46 -0.09 9.68
N ILE A 123 -10.92 -1.12 9.03
CA ILE A 123 -10.39 -1.02 7.65
C ILE A 123 -11.53 -1.02 6.62
N GLU A 124 -12.60 -1.79 6.84
CA GLU A 124 -13.80 -1.79 6.00
C GLU A 124 -14.50 -0.43 6.04
N ALA A 125 -14.55 0.23 7.21
CA ALA A 125 -15.07 1.59 7.35
C ALA A 125 -14.27 2.64 6.56
N LEU A 126 -13.02 2.35 6.19
CA LEU A 126 -12.23 3.17 5.26
C LEU A 126 -12.49 2.85 3.78
N GLY A 127 -13.41 1.93 3.49
CA GLY A 127 -13.84 1.57 2.14
C GLY A 127 -13.12 0.37 1.53
N SER A 128 -12.42 -0.45 2.34
CA SER A 128 -11.88 -1.73 1.87
C SER A 128 -13.02 -2.70 1.56
N LYS A 129 -12.92 -3.35 0.40
CA LYS A 129 -13.84 -4.41 -0.05
C LYS A 129 -13.27 -5.80 0.19
N GLU A 130 -11.96 -5.93 0.40
CA GLU A 130 -11.27 -7.22 0.47
C GLU A 130 -10.76 -7.60 1.88
N ILE A 131 -10.74 -6.68 2.86
CA ILE A 131 -10.18 -6.99 4.19
C ILE A 131 -10.92 -8.15 4.89
N ARG A 132 -12.22 -8.30 4.63
CA ARG A 132 -13.02 -9.44 5.12
C ARG A 132 -12.58 -10.77 4.53
N ASN A 133 -12.11 -10.75 3.27
CA ASN A 133 -11.67 -11.91 2.51
C ASN A 133 -10.21 -12.32 2.80
N MET A 134 -9.50 -11.60 3.66
CA MET A 134 -8.14 -11.94 4.06
C MET A 134 -8.04 -13.37 4.60
N LYS A 135 -7.14 -14.15 3.99
CA LYS A 135 -6.76 -15.53 4.35
C LYS A 135 -5.27 -15.60 4.66
N PHE A 136 -4.84 -16.68 5.31
CA PHE A 136 -3.43 -16.95 5.60
C PHE A 136 -2.52 -16.64 4.40
N ARG A 137 -1.54 -15.76 4.61
CA ARG A 137 -0.54 -15.32 3.61
C ARG A 137 -1.11 -14.65 2.36
N SER A 138 -2.33 -14.11 2.42
CA SER A 138 -2.83 -13.29 1.31
C SER A 138 -1.95 -12.05 1.14
N SER A 139 -1.48 -11.84 -0.08
CA SER A 139 -0.90 -10.57 -0.50
C SER A 139 -2.03 -9.55 -0.65
N TRP A 140 -1.94 -8.41 0.01
CA TRP A 140 -2.97 -7.37 -0.01
C TRP A 140 -2.31 -5.99 0.00
N VAL A 141 -2.86 -5.09 -0.80
CA VAL A 141 -2.47 -3.68 -0.87
C VAL A 141 -3.73 -2.81 -0.90
N PHE A 142 -3.71 -1.71 -0.18
CA PHE A 142 -4.88 -0.84 -0.03
C PHE A 142 -4.50 0.62 0.21
N LEU A 143 -5.23 1.51 -0.45
CA LEU A 143 -5.18 2.95 -0.31
C LEU A 143 -6.55 3.43 0.19
N ALA A 144 -6.55 4.14 1.31
CA ALA A 144 -7.72 4.79 1.89
C ALA A 144 -7.52 6.30 2.03
N ALA A 145 -8.62 7.03 2.02
CA ALA A 145 -8.71 8.42 2.43
C ALA A 145 -9.58 8.52 3.69
N LYS A 146 -9.18 9.36 4.63
CA LYS A 146 -9.94 9.67 5.84
C LYS A 146 -10.42 11.11 5.78
N GLY A 147 -11.74 11.30 5.83
CA GLY A 147 -12.36 12.63 5.81
C GLY A 147 -12.56 13.25 4.43
N PHE A 148 -12.40 12.46 3.35
CA PHE A 148 -12.73 12.83 1.96
C PHE A 148 -12.83 11.55 1.11
N GLU A 149 -13.34 11.67 -0.11
CA GLU A 149 -13.50 10.54 -1.03
C GLU A 149 -12.42 10.53 -2.12
N LEU A 150 -11.89 9.34 -2.40
CA LEU A 150 -10.99 9.12 -3.54
C LEU A 150 -11.81 8.96 -4.83
N PRO A 151 -11.33 9.47 -5.98
CA PRO A 151 -11.95 9.22 -7.27
C PRO A 151 -12.14 7.73 -7.57
N SER A 152 -13.31 7.37 -8.09
CA SER A 152 -13.69 5.97 -8.37
C SER A 152 -12.80 5.27 -9.40
N GLY A 153 -12.14 6.01 -10.29
CA GLY A 153 -11.26 5.48 -11.33
C GLY A 153 -9.85 5.08 -10.86
N ILE A 154 -9.48 5.37 -9.62
CA ILE A 154 -8.15 5.05 -9.10
C ILE A 154 -8.14 3.61 -8.55
N GLN A 155 -7.14 2.81 -8.95
CA GLN A 155 -6.92 1.49 -8.36
C GLN A 155 -6.46 1.64 -6.90
N ARG A 156 -7.37 1.41 -5.96
CA ARG A 156 -7.11 1.61 -4.53
C ARG A 156 -6.97 0.32 -3.73
N GLU A 157 -7.30 -0.84 -4.28
CA GLU A 157 -7.24 -2.11 -3.54
C GLU A 157 -6.95 -3.28 -4.47
N LYS A 158 -6.18 -4.26 -3.98
CA LYS A 158 -5.98 -5.54 -4.65
C LYS A 158 -5.66 -6.62 -3.61
N ILE A 159 -6.12 -7.85 -3.86
CA ILE A 159 -5.79 -9.02 -3.04
C ILE A 159 -5.38 -10.19 -3.93
N ASN A 160 -4.48 -11.04 -3.43
CA ASN A 160 -4.10 -12.30 -4.03
C ASN A 160 -3.93 -13.36 -2.93
N HIS A 161 -4.73 -14.42 -3.00
CA HIS A 161 -4.74 -15.46 -1.98
C HIS A 161 -3.70 -16.54 -2.26
N SER A 162 -3.15 -17.11 -1.19
CA SER A 162 -2.33 -18.32 -1.30
C SER A 162 -3.13 -19.46 -1.91
N ASP A 163 -2.55 -20.12 -2.91
CA ASP A 163 -3.10 -21.27 -3.61
C ASP A 163 -1.92 -22.14 -4.06
N ASN A 164 -1.85 -23.38 -3.56
CA ASN A 164 -0.70 -24.26 -3.82
C ASN A 164 -0.44 -24.51 -5.31
N SER A 165 -1.46 -24.39 -6.17
CA SER A 165 -1.32 -24.56 -7.63
C SER A 165 -0.81 -23.31 -8.35
N ARG A 166 -0.94 -22.13 -7.74
CA ARG A 166 -0.62 -20.82 -8.35
C ARG A 166 0.44 -20.03 -7.59
N ASN A 167 0.87 -20.54 -6.44
CA ASN A 167 1.84 -19.89 -5.58
C ASN A 167 3.17 -19.70 -6.32
N ARG A 168 3.63 -18.44 -6.39
CA ARG A 168 4.91 -18.08 -7.00
C ARG A 168 6.09 -18.51 -6.14
N TYR A 169 5.88 -18.60 -4.83
CA TYR A 169 6.88 -19.00 -3.85
C TYR A 169 6.35 -20.21 -3.06
N ALA A 170 7.24 -21.02 -2.49
CA ALA A 170 6.86 -22.22 -1.74
C ALA A 170 5.97 -21.88 -0.52
N GLY A 171 4.65 -21.90 -0.71
CA GLY A 171 3.64 -21.58 0.31
C GLY A 171 3.23 -20.11 0.42
N TRP A 172 3.60 -19.25 -0.54
CA TRP A 172 3.13 -17.86 -0.61
C TRP A 172 2.68 -17.48 -2.04
N PRO A 173 1.63 -16.67 -2.18
CA PRO A 173 1.20 -16.14 -3.46
C PRO A 173 2.22 -15.13 -4.01
N ALA A 174 2.08 -14.78 -5.29
CA ALA A 174 2.83 -13.66 -5.85
C ALA A 174 2.51 -12.36 -5.10
N GLU A 175 3.53 -11.51 -4.99
CA GLU A 175 3.37 -10.12 -4.61
C GLU A 175 2.48 -9.39 -5.61
N ILE A 176 1.75 -8.39 -5.13
CA ILE A 176 0.85 -7.58 -5.94
C ILE A 176 1.16 -6.10 -5.79
N GLN A 177 0.85 -5.37 -6.85
CA GLN A 177 1.08 -3.95 -6.94
C GLN A 177 -0.19 -3.21 -7.36
N ILE A 178 -0.36 -2.02 -6.81
CA ILE A 178 -1.20 -0.95 -7.37
C ILE A 178 -0.39 0.35 -7.40
N GLU A 179 -0.64 1.18 -8.39
CA GLU A 179 -0.03 2.49 -8.54
C GLU A 179 -1.06 3.46 -9.12
N GLY A 180 -0.88 4.76 -8.86
CA GLY A 180 -1.81 5.76 -9.35
C GLY A 180 -1.46 7.17 -8.91
N CYS A 181 -2.33 8.09 -9.30
CA CYS A 181 -2.16 9.53 -9.11
C CYS A 181 -3.40 10.09 -8.39
N ILE A 182 -3.22 10.71 -7.23
CA ILE A 182 -4.30 11.25 -6.39
C ILE A 182 -4.37 12.76 -6.61
N PRO A 183 -5.48 13.34 -7.11
CA PRO A 183 -5.62 14.80 -7.23
C PRO A 183 -5.40 15.51 -5.89
N LYS A 184 -4.79 16.71 -5.89
CA LYS A 184 -4.49 17.48 -4.65
C LYS A 184 -5.60 18.45 -4.22
N ASP A 185 -6.67 18.54 -5.00
CA ASP A 185 -7.78 19.48 -4.86
C ASP A 185 -9.10 18.82 -4.44
N LEU A 186 -9.06 17.55 -4.00
CA LEU A 186 -10.23 16.88 -3.43
C LEU A 186 -10.63 17.60 -2.15
N ARG A 187 -11.93 17.82 -1.99
CA ARG A 187 -12.53 18.49 -0.83
C ARG A 187 -12.96 17.46 0.20
#